data_AF-A0A4Q3N2U3-F1
#
_entry.id   AF-A0A4Q3N2U3-F1
#
_cell.length_a   1.000
_cell.length_b   1.000
_cell.length_c   1.000
_cell.angle_alpha   90.00
_cell.angle_beta   90.00
_cell.angle_gamma   90.00
#
_symmetry.space_group_name_H-M   'P 1'
#
loop_
_entity.id
_entity.type
_entity.pdbx_description
1 polymer ?
#
loop_
_entity_poly.entity_id
_entity_poly.type
_entity_poly.pdbx_seq_one_letter_code
_entity_poly.pdbx_strand_id
1 'polypeptide(L)' 'RAMGLDSIFVLTTRTMHWFLRRGFVQVDPDWLPEARKRKYNWDRKSMVFVKKLG' A
#
# COMPACT_ATOMS: atom_id res chain seq x y z
N ARG A 1 0.32 -14.29 16.28
CA ARG A 1 0.84 -12.94 16.58
C ARG A 1 1.19 -12.29 15.25
N ALA A 2 0.69 -11.08 14.96
CA ALA A 2 1.25 -10.29 13.87
C ALA A 2 2.77 -10.21 14.08
N MET A 3 3.57 -10.35 13.03
CA MET A 3 5.03 -10.50 13.10
C MET A 3 5.76 -9.22 13.56
N GLY A 4 5.15 -8.40 14.44
CA GLY A 4 5.63 -7.07 14.81
C GLY A 4 5.48 -6.05 13.69
N LEU A 5 4.49 -6.25 12.78
CA LEU A 5 4.24 -5.33 11.67
C LEU A 5 3.24 -4.26 12.10
N ASP A 6 3.64 -2.98 12.01
CA ASP A 6 2.79 -1.83 12.37
C ASP A 6 1.79 -1.46 11.26
N SER A 7 2.07 -1.87 10.02
CA SER A 7 1.23 -1.56 8.87
C SER A 7 1.44 -2.52 7.72
N ILE A 8 0.41 -2.62 6.86
CA ILE A 8 0.45 -3.35 5.60
C ILE A 8 0.10 -2.40 4.47
N PHE A 9 0.69 -2.64 3.30
CA PHE A 9 0.38 -1.90 2.09
C PHE A 9 0.03 -2.83 0.95
N VAL A 10 -0.74 -2.31 -0.01
CA VAL A 10 -1.12 -3.00 -1.24
C VAL A 10 -0.94 -2.06 -2.42
N LEU A 11 -0.47 -2.63 -3.54
CA LEU A 11 -0.35 -1.96 -4.82
C LEU A 11 -1.44 -2.52 -5.73
N THR A 12 -2.38 -1.69 -6.17
CA THR A 12 -3.44 -2.12 -7.09
C THR A 12 -3.73 -1.07 -8.14
N THR A 13 -4.04 -1.51 -9.36
CA THR A 13 -4.54 -0.66 -10.44
C THR A 13 -6.06 -0.71 -10.54
N ARG A 14 -6.72 -1.60 -9.80
CA ARG A 14 -8.17 -1.86 -9.86
C ARG A 14 -8.77 -2.01 -8.45
N THR A 15 -10.06 -1.76 -8.32
CA THR A 15 -10.83 -2.06 -7.10
C THR A 15 -10.42 -1.26 -5.85
N MET A 16 -10.23 0.06 -6.00
CA MET A 16 -9.95 1.00 -4.89
C MET A 16 -11.01 0.94 -3.78
N HIS A 17 -12.29 0.97 -4.15
CA HIS A 17 -13.41 1.11 -3.20
C HIS A 17 -13.45 0.00 -2.15
N TRP A 18 -13.06 -1.22 -2.53
CA TRP A 18 -13.00 -2.35 -1.61
C TRP A 18 -11.97 -2.13 -0.49
N PHE A 19 -10.80 -1.57 -0.84
CA PHE A 19 -9.73 -1.28 0.13
C PHE A 19 -10.10 -0.14 1.06
N LEU A 20 -10.69 0.94 0.53
CA LEU A 20 -11.17 2.06 1.36
C LEU A 20 -12.16 1.58 2.43
N ARG A 21 -13.13 0.74 2.05
CA ARG A 21 -14.10 0.15 3.00
C ARG A 21 -13.47 -0.77 4.04
N ARG A 22 -12.32 -1.38 3.74
CA ARG A 22 -11.57 -2.24 4.67
C ARG A 22 -10.65 -1.44 5.60
N GLY A 23 -10.68 -0.11 5.53
CA GLY A 23 -9.88 0.79 6.36
C GLY A 23 -8.47 1.01 5.82
N PHE A 24 -8.25 0.79 4.52
CA PHE A 24 -7.03 1.25 3.88
C PHE A 24 -7.17 2.72 3.48
N VAL A 25 -6.06 3.45 3.54
CA VAL A 25 -5.94 4.82 3.05
C VAL A 25 -5.05 4.86 1.83
N GLN A 26 -5.44 5.64 0.82
CA GLN A 26 -4.58 5.88 -0.32
C GLN A 26 -3.42 6.79 0.09
N VAL A 27 -2.21 6.42 -0.32
CA VAL A 27 -0.99 7.21 -0.08
C VAL A 27 -0.21 7.34 -1.39
N ASP A 28 0.72 8.28 -1.40
CA ASP A 28 1.65 8.42 -2.51
C ASP A 28 2.63 7.22 -2.57
N PRO A 29 3.06 6.76 -3.76
CA PRO A 29 4.17 5.83 -3.91
C PRO A 29 5.44 6.22 -3.12
N ASP A 30 5.64 7.50 -2.83
CA ASP A 30 6.70 8.00 -1.97
C ASP A 30 6.60 7.57 -0.50
N TRP A 31 5.48 7.00 -0.07
CA TRP A 31 5.40 6.37 1.24
C TRP A 31 6.09 5.00 1.30
N LEU A 32 6.28 4.33 0.16
CA LEU A 32 6.82 2.96 0.15
C LEU A 32 8.19 2.87 0.84
N PRO A 33 8.50 1.76 1.54
CA PRO A 33 9.84 1.52 2.06
C PRO A 33 10.88 1.55 0.92
N GLU A 34 12.09 2.04 1.18
CA GLU A 34 13.12 2.20 0.14
C GLU A 34 13.37 0.93 -0.68
N ALA A 35 13.40 -0.22 -0.02
CA ALA A 35 13.58 -1.52 -0.67
C ALA A 35 12.49 -1.81 -1.72
N ARG A 36 11.27 -1.31 -1.51
CA ARG A 36 10.14 -1.42 -2.44
C ARG A 36 10.12 -0.29 -3.46
N LYS A 37 10.46 0.95 -3.09
CA LYS A 37 10.60 2.07 -4.06
C LYS A 37 11.56 1.74 -5.19
N ARG A 38 12.72 1.16 -4.89
CA ARG A 38 13.72 0.78 -5.92
C ARG A 38 13.21 -0.26 -6.92
N LYS A 39 12.24 -1.09 -6.52
CA LYS A 39 11.62 -2.12 -7.36
C LYS A 39 10.23 -1.72 -7.87
N TYR A 40 9.80 -0.49 -7.58
CA TYR A 40 8.48 -0.03 -7.97
C TYR A 40 8.46 0.25 -9.46
N ASN A 41 7.55 -0.42 -10.17
CA ASN A 41 7.39 -0.23 -11.60
C ASN A 41 6.44 0.95 -11.85
N TRP A 42 7.03 2.09 -12.20
CA TRP A 42 6.31 3.33 -12.52
C TRP A 42 5.39 3.21 -13.74
N ASP A 43 5.68 2.32 -14.69
CA ASP A 43 4.84 2.11 -15.89
C ASP A 43 3.47 1.53 -15.54
N ARG A 44 3.38 0.75 -14.46
CA ARG A 44 2.12 0.15 -14.02
C ARG A 44 1.19 1.16 -13.35
N LYS A 45 1.68 2.35 -12.97
CA LYS A 45 0.91 3.41 -12.28
C LYS A 45 -0.01 2.84 -11.18
N SER A 46 0.51 1.95 -10.35
CA SER A 46 -0.29 1.29 -9.31
C SER A 46 -0.58 2.28 -8.18
N MET A 47 -1.81 2.29 -7.68
CA MET A 47 -2.14 3.09 -6.51
C MET A 47 -1.66 2.36 -5.26
N VAL A 48 -1.12 3.11 -4.29
CA VAL A 48 -0.65 2.57 -3.02
C VAL A 48 -1.72 2.80 -1.96
N PHE A 49 -2.09 1.73 -1.28
CA PHE A 49 -3.02 1.78 -0.15
C PHE A 49 -2.35 1.19 1.08
N VAL A 50 -2.49 1.85 2.22
CA VAL A 50 -1.88 1.45 3.49
C VAL A 50 -2.96 1.26 4.54
N LYS A 51 -2.82 0.23 5.37
CA LYS A 51 -3.63 0.01 6.55
C LYS A 51 -2.72 -0.21 7.75
N LYS A 52 -2.93 0.55 8.82
CA LYS A 52 -2.24 0.34 10.10
C LYS A 52 -2.81 -0.89 10.80
N LEU A 53 -1.92 -1.72 11.33
CA LEU A 53 -2.25 -2.89 12.13
C LEU A 53 -2.16 -2.47 13.60
N GLY A 54 -3.18 -1.74 14.06
CA GLY A 54 -3.37 -1.44 15.49
C GLY A 54 -4.00 -2.62 16.22
#